data_AF-A0A1F3VNT0-F1
#
_entry.id   AF-A0A1F3VNT0-F1
#
_cell.length_a   1.000
_cell.length_b   1.000
_cell.length_c   1.000
_cell.angle_alpha   90.00
_cell.angle_beta   90.00
_cell.angle_gamma   90.00
#
_symmetry.space_group_name_H-M   'P 1'
#
loop_
_entity.id
_entity.type
_entity.pdbx_description
1 polymer ?
#
loop_
_entity_poly.entity_id
_entity_poly.type
_entity_poly.pdbx_seq_one_letter_code
_entity_poly.pdbx_strand_id
1 'polypeptide(L)'
;MGSTWYFVEKNDKAGPIDDATLEQYIREKKLGEKSFVWKKGFEDWKRIEDVAELDQYFNETPISPLESFDEVPFFEEENTGSGFEESLDVSDYLELEDESKNKKVNPVSPAADKSMGINWSQISHDAQIFTIKVGMDRGAEENEYGPFSLNMLKKLFDENRINAKTFIFTPGMTNWIFLADLPIFSKIFQMVPPVIEEVDRRVASRRPFVAKMFFHNNAKFFEGICRDISVGGLQVLVSNSPVKVGEIISLNVHPENSEYSFVASAKVVRLLNGGQGFSLIFKNLSEEATRAINNYLERV
;
A
#
# COMPACT_ATOMS: atom_id res chain seq x y z
N MET A 1 37.66 -22.79 -1.81
CA MET A 1 37.29 -22.58 -0.39
C MET A 1 36.11 -21.63 -0.41
N GLY A 2 34.89 -22.11 -0.18
CA GLY A 2 33.68 -21.27 -0.28
C GLY A 2 33.55 -20.35 0.92
N SER A 3 33.19 -19.09 0.69
CA SER A 3 32.84 -18.18 1.78
C SER A 3 31.43 -18.50 2.26
N THR A 4 31.25 -18.47 3.58
CA THR A 4 29.95 -18.69 4.20
C THR A 4 29.29 -17.36 4.51
N TRP A 5 28.12 -17.14 3.92
CA TRP A 5 27.37 -15.90 4.01
C TRP A 5 26.10 -16.06 4.83
N TYR A 6 25.73 -14.97 5.49
CA TYR A 6 24.49 -14.78 6.22
C TYR A 6 23.84 -13.50 5.69
N PHE A 7 22.52 -13.44 5.70
CA PHE A 7 21.75 -12.29 5.21
C PHE A 7 20.55 -12.02 6.09
N VAL A 8 19.96 -10.83 5.98
CA VAL A 8 18.73 -10.48 6.72
C VAL A 8 17.52 -10.60 5.79
N GLU A 9 16.58 -11.47 6.16
CA GLU A 9 15.29 -11.63 5.48
C GLU A 9 14.16 -11.46 6.50
N LYS A 10 13.24 -10.53 6.24
CA LYS A 10 12.09 -10.25 7.11
C LYS A 10 12.48 -9.98 8.59
N ASN A 11 13.56 -9.23 8.81
CA ASN A 11 14.16 -8.93 10.13
C ASN A 11 14.82 -10.10 10.86
N ASP A 12 14.88 -11.30 10.26
CA ASP A 12 15.60 -12.44 10.82
C ASP A 12 16.92 -12.67 10.10
N LYS A 13 17.93 -13.13 10.85
CA LYS A 13 19.24 -13.54 10.32
C LYS A 13 19.10 -14.92 9.70
N ALA A 14 19.24 -15.01 8.39
CA ALA A 14 19.16 -16.24 7.61
C ALA A 14 20.55 -16.63 7.07
N GLY A 15 20.74 -17.93 6.84
CA GLY A 15 22.02 -18.54 6.46
C GLY A 15 22.35 -19.75 7.34
N PRO A 16 23.53 -20.37 7.18
CA PRO A 16 24.58 -20.05 6.21
C PRO A 16 24.23 -20.43 4.77
N ILE A 17 24.62 -19.61 3.80
CA ILE A 17 24.59 -19.91 2.36
C ILE A 17 26.00 -19.76 1.76
N ASP A 18 26.24 -20.39 0.61
CA ASP A 18 27.49 -20.26 -0.14
C ASP A 18 27.43 -19.11 -1.17
N ASP A 19 28.57 -18.82 -1.79
CA ASP A 19 28.70 -17.76 -2.79
C ASP A 19 27.72 -17.93 -3.97
N ALA A 20 27.52 -19.17 -4.43
CA ALA A 20 26.63 -19.49 -5.56
C ALA A 20 25.14 -19.24 -5.21
N THR A 21 24.72 -19.62 -4.00
CA THR A 21 23.35 -19.36 -3.52
C THR A 21 23.11 -17.87 -3.27
N LEU A 22 24.13 -17.16 -2.77
CA LEU A 22 24.05 -15.71 -2.57
C LEU A 22 23.85 -14.99 -3.92
N GLU A 23 24.60 -15.37 -4.95
CA GLU A 23 24.46 -14.85 -6.30
C GLU A 23 23.04 -15.11 -6.86
N GLN A 24 22.53 -16.33 -6.71
CA GLN A 24 21.18 -16.67 -7.14
C GLN A 24 20.13 -15.77 -6.47
N TYR A 25 20.27 -15.50 -5.16
CA TYR A 25 19.34 -14.64 -4.43
C TYR A 25 19.41 -13.17 -4.84
N ILE A 26 20.59 -12.68 -5.23
CA ILE A 26 20.74 -11.34 -5.80
C ILE A 26 20.06 -11.28 -7.17
N ARG A 27 20.31 -12.29 -8.03
CA ARG A 27 19.75 -12.39 -9.39
C ARG A 27 18.22 -12.52 -9.40
N GLU A 28 17.67 -13.31 -8.47
CA GLU A 28 16.23 -13.49 -8.26
C GLU A 28 15.56 -12.27 -7.58
N LYS A 29 16.33 -11.21 -7.28
CA LYS A 29 15.87 -10.02 -6.53
C LYS A 29 15.30 -10.35 -5.15
N LYS A 30 15.67 -11.50 -4.59
CA LYS A 30 15.37 -11.86 -3.20
C LYS A 30 16.20 -11.02 -2.23
N LEU A 31 17.45 -10.73 -2.61
CA LEU A 31 18.34 -9.79 -1.95
C LEU A 31 18.61 -8.62 -2.89
N GLY A 32 18.38 -7.40 -2.42
CA GLY A 32 18.65 -6.18 -3.18
C GLY A 32 19.89 -5.46 -2.62
N GLU A 33 20.30 -4.38 -3.28
CA GLU A 33 21.47 -3.56 -2.90
C GLU A 33 21.45 -3.12 -1.42
N LYS A 34 20.24 -2.86 -0.89
CA LYS A 34 20.02 -2.43 0.50
C LYS A 34 19.90 -3.58 1.51
N SER A 35 19.93 -4.83 1.06
CA SER A 35 19.90 -6.00 1.94
C SER A 35 21.20 -6.08 2.74
N PHE A 36 21.10 -6.52 4.00
CA PHE A 36 22.27 -6.72 4.85
C PHE A 36 22.81 -8.14 4.68
N VAL A 37 24.13 -8.23 4.50
CA VAL A 37 24.90 -9.47 4.41
C VAL A 37 26.06 -9.44 5.39
N TRP A 38 26.47 -10.63 5.82
CA TRP A 38 27.61 -10.81 6.70
C TRP A 38 28.35 -12.09 6.37
N LYS A 39 29.68 -12.05 6.38
CA LYS A 39 30.54 -13.24 6.29
C LYS A 39 31.57 -13.19 7.41
N LYS A 40 32.11 -14.35 7.76
CA LYS A 40 33.19 -14.48 8.75
C LYS A 40 34.39 -13.63 8.33
N GLY A 41 34.73 -12.63 9.13
CA GLY A 41 35.78 -11.64 8.84
C GLY A 41 35.27 -10.20 8.71
N PHE A 42 33.94 -9.98 8.68
CA PHE A 42 33.35 -8.66 8.81
C PHE A 42 33.18 -8.29 10.30
N GLU A 43 33.56 -7.06 10.65
CA GLU A 43 33.36 -6.51 12.00
C GLU A 43 31.87 -6.33 12.33
N ASP A 44 31.06 -5.96 11.33
CA ASP A 44 29.62 -5.76 11.45
C ASP A 44 28.88 -6.13 10.14
N TRP A 45 27.54 -6.18 10.20
CA TRP A 45 26.68 -6.42 9.03
C TRP A 45 26.85 -5.29 8.02
N LYS A 46 27.13 -5.65 6.76
CA LYS A 46 27.31 -4.68 5.67
C LYS A 46 26.14 -4.76 4.71
N ARG A 47 25.78 -3.66 4.07
CA ARG A 47 24.85 -3.71 2.95
C ARG A 47 25.55 -4.31 1.74
N ILE A 48 24.77 -4.92 0.84
CA ILE A 48 25.34 -5.50 -0.37
C ILE A 48 26.05 -4.41 -1.20
N GLU A 49 25.51 -3.19 -1.28
CA GLU A 49 26.14 -2.02 -1.93
C GLU A 49 27.48 -1.59 -1.31
N ASP A 50 27.73 -1.92 -0.04
CA ASP A 50 28.98 -1.57 0.67
C ASP A 50 30.05 -2.66 0.56
N VAL A 51 29.76 -3.76 -0.13
CA VAL A 51 30.65 -4.91 -0.30
C VAL A 51 31.14 -4.95 -1.75
N ALA A 52 32.32 -4.37 -1.98
CA ALA A 52 32.94 -4.28 -3.31
C ALA A 52 33.07 -5.62 -4.06
N GLU A 53 33.15 -6.74 -3.35
CA GLU A 53 33.18 -8.09 -3.95
C GLU A 53 31.84 -8.50 -4.60
N LEU A 54 30.74 -7.83 -4.24
CA LEU A 54 29.38 -8.12 -4.74
C LEU A 54 28.92 -7.15 -5.84
N ASP A 55 29.66 -6.06 -6.10
CA ASP A 55 29.33 -5.06 -7.13
C ASP A 55 29.19 -5.66 -8.52
N GLN A 56 29.95 -6.71 -8.82
CA GLN A 56 29.90 -7.42 -10.10
C GLN A 56 28.54 -8.06 -10.40
N TYR A 57 27.74 -8.39 -9.38
CA TYR A 57 26.42 -9.02 -9.55
C TYR A 57 25.31 -8.01 -9.86
N PHE A 58 25.58 -6.71 -9.71
CA PHE A 58 24.66 -5.63 -10.09
C PHE A 58 25.02 -5.02 -11.44
N ASN A 59 26.22 -5.30 -11.94
CA ASN A 59 26.76 -4.83 -13.20
C ASN A 59 26.75 -5.92 -14.28
N GLU A 60 25.62 -6.58 -14.52
CA GLU A 60 25.43 -7.33 -15.76
C GLU A 60 24.47 -6.56 -16.67
N THR A 61 25.05 -5.99 -17.74
CA THR A 61 24.30 -5.67 -18.96
C THR A 61 23.44 -6.88 -19.32
N PRO A 62 22.15 -6.68 -19.61
CA PRO A 62 21.25 -7.80 -19.89
C PRO A 62 21.85 -8.65 -21.01
N ILE A 63 22.12 -9.91 -20.69
CA ILE A 63 22.38 -10.95 -21.69
C ILE A 63 21.15 -10.95 -22.58
N SER A 64 21.35 -10.49 -23.82
CA SER A 64 20.33 -10.46 -24.88
C SER A 64 19.73 -11.86 -25.02
N PRO A 65 18.41 -12.05 -24.81
CA PRO A 65 17.74 -13.27 -25.21
C PRO A 65 17.52 -13.20 -26.72
N LEU A 66 18.57 -13.49 -27.48
CA LEU A 66 18.48 -13.75 -28.90
C LEU A 66 19.59 -14.71 -29.29
N GLU A 67 19.34 -15.99 -29.03
CA GLU A 67 19.71 -17.08 -29.95
C GLU A 67 18.90 -18.33 -29.57
N SER A 68 18.38 -19.02 -30.58
CA SER A 68 17.55 -20.23 -30.57
C SER A 68 16.03 -20.06 -30.36
N PHE A 69 15.38 -19.40 -31.31
CA PHE A 69 14.14 -19.96 -31.85
C PHE A 69 14.34 -20.15 -33.35
N ASP A 70 14.79 -21.35 -33.70
CA ASP A 70 14.80 -21.83 -35.07
C ASP A 70 13.36 -21.93 -35.59
N GLU A 71 13.19 -21.32 -36.77
CA GLU A 71 12.30 -21.69 -37.87
C GLU A 71 10.80 -21.91 -37.59
N VAL A 72 10.00 -20.92 -37.97
CA VAL A 72 8.72 -21.22 -38.66
C VAL A 72 8.59 -20.31 -39.89
N PRO A 73 8.26 -20.85 -41.08
CA PRO A 73 8.39 -20.12 -42.34
C PRO A 73 7.27 -19.12 -42.58
N PHE A 74 7.68 -18.05 -43.23
CA PHE A 74 6.93 -17.04 -43.95
C PHE A 74 5.88 -17.67 -44.89
N PHE A 75 4.59 -17.32 -44.72
CA PHE A 75 3.56 -17.52 -45.73
C PHE A 75 3.12 -16.16 -46.26
N GLU A 76 3.44 -15.92 -47.54
CA GLU A 76 2.87 -14.85 -48.35
C GLU A 76 1.42 -15.24 -48.69
N GLU A 77 0.45 -14.41 -48.32
CA GLU A 77 -0.88 -14.48 -48.92
C GLU A 77 -0.98 -13.44 -50.03
N GLU A 78 -0.93 -13.95 -51.26
CA GLU A 78 -1.24 -13.22 -52.48
C GLU A 78 -2.69 -12.75 -52.50
N ASN A 79 -2.81 -11.46 -52.78
CA ASN A 79 -4.00 -10.77 -53.21
C ASN A 79 -4.58 -11.40 -54.50
N THR A 80 -5.73 -12.05 -54.41
CA THR A 80 -6.60 -12.27 -55.59
C THR A 80 -8.00 -11.74 -55.28
N GLY A 81 -8.31 -10.59 -55.88
CA GLY A 81 -9.63 -9.99 -55.79
C GLY A 81 -10.66 -10.67 -56.71
N SER A 82 -11.94 -10.55 -56.35
CA SER A 82 -13.02 -10.14 -57.26
C SER A 82 -14.40 -10.09 -56.56
N GLY A 83 -15.18 -9.04 -56.87
CA GLY A 83 -16.63 -8.92 -56.69
C GLY A 83 -17.06 -8.05 -55.49
N PHE A 84 -17.24 -6.73 -55.62
CA PHE A 84 -18.54 -6.02 -55.86
C PHE A 84 -19.60 -6.35 -54.80
N GLU A 85 -20.29 -5.44 -54.10
CA GLU A 85 -20.69 -4.04 -54.25
C GLU A 85 -21.12 -3.62 -52.80
N GLU A 86 -20.98 -2.39 -52.32
CA GLU A 86 -22.08 -1.43 -52.31
C GLU A 86 -21.60 -0.12 -51.66
N SER A 87 -21.93 0.98 -52.33
CA SER A 87 -21.66 2.38 -52.01
C SER A 87 -22.44 2.87 -50.79
N LEU A 88 -21.80 3.65 -49.91
CA LEU A 88 -22.52 4.63 -49.09
C LEU A 88 -21.76 5.96 -49.02
N ASP A 89 -22.48 6.98 -49.47
CA ASP A 89 -22.09 8.36 -49.71
C ASP A 89 -21.87 9.12 -48.41
N VAL A 90 -20.81 9.95 -48.37
CA VAL A 90 -20.43 10.78 -47.22
C VAL A 90 -20.90 12.21 -47.52
N SER A 91 -22.20 12.50 -47.39
CA SER A 91 -22.68 13.88 -47.52
C SER A 91 -24.09 14.17 -46.99
N ASP A 92 -24.59 13.41 -46.02
CA ASP A 92 -25.83 13.75 -45.32
C ASP A 92 -25.65 13.48 -43.83
N TYR A 93 -26.21 14.34 -42.99
CA TYR A 93 -26.13 14.42 -41.52
C TYR A 93 -25.18 15.48 -40.96
N LEU A 94 -25.48 16.73 -41.29
CA LEU A 94 -25.47 17.83 -40.31
C LEU A 94 -26.88 18.47 -40.29
N GLU A 95 -27.27 18.95 -39.10
CA GLU A 95 -28.43 19.81 -38.79
C GLU A 95 -29.79 19.08 -38.55
N LEU A 96 -30.49 19.14 -37.40
CA LEU A 96 -30.49 20.03 -36.21
C LEU A 96 -31.10 19.31 -34.97
N GLU A 97 -30.56 19.65 -33.79
CA GLU A 97 -31.21 19.98 -32.49
C GLU A 97 -32.30 19.04 -31.89
N ASP A 98 -32.46 18.79 -30.59
CA ASP A 98 -31.90 19.29 -29.33
C ASP A 98 -32.20 18.24 -28.23
N GLU A 99 -31.78 18.51 -27.00
CA GLU A 99 -32.17 17.87 -25.73
C GLU A 99 -31.15 16.93 -25.07
N SER A 100 -30.43 17.57 -24.13
CA SER A 100 -29.92 16.98 -22.89
C SER A 100 -28.63 16.16 -22.99
N LYS A 101 -27.50 16.83 -22.68
CA LYS A 101 -26.47 16.41 -21.70
C LYS A 101 -25.20 17.22 -21.93
N ASN A 102 -25.05 18.33 -21.22
CA ASN A 102 -23.73 18.81 -20.86
C ASN A 102 -23.59 18.74 -19.34
N LYS A 103 -23.38 17.52 -18.84
CA LYS A 103 -22.99 17.30 -17.45
C LYS A 103 -21.51 17.66 -17.38
N LYS A 104 -21.26 18.90 -16.95
CA LYS A 104 -19.95 19.46 -16.63
C LYS A 104 -19.07 18.40 -15.97
N VAL A 105 -17.87 18.26 -16.53
CA VAL A 105 -16.73 17.60 -15.91
C VAL A 105 -16.55 18.22 -14.53
N ASN A 106 -16.89 17.46 -13.48
CA ASN A 106 -16.59 17.86 -12.12
C ASN A 106 -15.09 17.70 -11.91
N PRO A 107 -14.35 18.76 -11.51
CA PRO A 107 -13.05 18.56 -10.92
C PRO A 107 -13.21 17.69 -9.67
N VAL A 108 -12.29 16.75 -9.49
CA VAL A 108 -12.18 15.87 -8.33
C VAL A 108 -12.32 16.72 -7.06
N SER A 109 -13.44 16.58 -6.36
CA SER A 109 -13.65 17.23 -5.06
C SER A 109 -12.55 16.77 -4.09
N PRO A 110 -11.93 17.69 -3.33
CA PRO A 110 -11.08 17.33 -2.22
C PRO A 110 -11.88 16.52 -1.21
N ALA A 111 -11.22 15.55 -0.60
CA ALA A 111 -11.73 14.77 0.52
C ALA A 111 -12.53 15.66 1.49
N ALA A 112 -13.76 15.23 1.79
CA ALA A 112 -14.65 15.91 2.72
C ALA A 112 -13.94 16.15 4.06
N ASP A 113 -14.17 17.36 4.56
CA ASP A 113 -13.64 18.01 5.75
C ASP A 113 -13.47 17.07 6.96
N LYS A 114 -12.21 16.71 7.24
CA LYS A 114 -11.78 16.01 8.47
C LYS A 114 -11.09 16.98 9.44
N SER A 115 -11.50 18.25 9.50
CA SER A 115 -11.00 19.18 10.51
C SER A 115 -12.15 19.87 11.23
N MET A 116 -12.62 19.30 12.34
CA MET A 116 -13.48 20.06 13.24
C MET A 116 -12.68 21.23 13.84
N GLY A 117 -13.07 22.45 13.49
CA GLY A 117 -12.85 23.66 14.29
C GLY A 117 -11.56 24.47 14.06
N ILE A 118 -10.60 23.98 13.27
CA ILE A 118 -9.36 24.73 13.01
C ILE A 118 -9.52 25.61 11.77
N ASN A 119 -9.40 26.93 11.94
CA ASN A 119 -9.33 27.85 10.80
C ASN A 119 -7.92 27.86 10.20
N TRP A 120 -7.65 26.90 9.32
CA TRP A 120 -6.38 26.72 8.62
C TRP A 120 -5.86 27.97 7.89
N SER A 121 -6.75 28.85 7.48
CA SER A 121 -6.40 30.08 6.76
C SER A 121 -5.88 31.19 7.67
N GLN A 122 -6.10 31.08 8.99
CA GLN A 122 -5.74 32.09 9.99
C GLN A 122 -4.54 31.68 10.86
N ILE A 123 -3.97 30.49 10.64
CA ILE A 123 -2.80 30.05 11.38
C ILE A 123 -1.59 30.92 10.99
N SER A 124 -0.94 31.52 11.99
CA SER A 124 0.30 32.27 11.79
C SER A 124 1.41 31.33 11.33
N HIS A 125 2.21 31.77 10.35
CA HIS A 125 3.31 30.97 9.79
C HIS A 125 4.42 30.70 10.81
N ASP A 126 4.50 31.52 11.86
CA ASP A 126 5.49 31.44 12.94
C ASP A 126 4.94 30.79 14.21
N ALA A 127 3.64 30.46 14.26
CA ALA A 127 3.05 29.81 15.42
C ALA A 127 3.60 28.40 15.59
N GLN A 128 4.29 28.15 16.71
CA GLN A 128 4.80 26.83 17.08
C GLN A 128 3.68 26.00 17.69
N ILE A 129 2.86 25.39 16.84
CA ILE A 129 1.69 24.57 17.27
C ILE A 129 1.67 23.17 16.65
N PHE A 130 2.57 22.89 15.71
CA PHE A 130 2.57 21.63 14.99
C PHE A 130 3.55 20.63 15.61
N THR A 131 3.05 19.50 16.08
CA THR A 131 3.87 18.36 16.46
C THR A 131 3.93 17.39 15.29
N ILE A 132 5.10 16.83 15.02
CA ILE A 132 5.30 15.80 14.00
C ILE A 132 5.74 14.50 14.64
N LYS A 133 5.48 13.40 13.95
CA LYS A 133 5.98 12.08 14.31
C LYS A 133 6.67 11.47 13.10
N VAL A 134 7.94 11.10 13.28
CA VAL A 134 8.84 10.58 12.25
C VAL A 134 9.33 9.20 12.67
N GLY A 135 9.55 8.30 11.71
CA GLY A 135 10.14 6.98 11.98
C GLY A 135 9.41 5.87 11.24
N MET A 136 8.08 5.84 11.32
CA MET A 136 7.25 4.84 10.63
C MET A 136 7.45 4.88 9.11
N ASP A 137 7.57 6.07 8.52
CA ASP A 137 7.84 6.29 7.09
C ASP A 137 9.21 5.78 6.64
N ARG A 138 10.11 5.49 7.60
CA ARG A 138 11.50 5.06 7.39
C ARG A 138 11.78 3.68 7.98
N GLY A 139 10.77 3.00 8.51
CA GLY A 139 10.93 1.71 9.20
C GLY A 139 11.70 1.78 10.52
N ALA A 140 11.77 2.96 11.14
CA ALA A 140 12.40 3.20 12.44
C ALA A 140 11.34 3.42 13.54
N GLU A 141 11.77 3.41 14.81
CA GLU A 141 10.88 3.73 15.94
C GLU A 141 10.27 5.14 15.81
N GLU A 142 9.01 5.24 16.21
CA GLU A 142 8.27 6.51 16.20
C GLU A 142 8.85 7.48 17.21
N ASN A 143 9.30 8.63 16.73
CA ASN A 143 9.75 9.72 17.58
C ASN A 143 8.91 10.97 17.30
N GLU A 144 8.42 11.59 18.37
CA GLU A 144 7.64 12.83 18.31
C GLU A 144 8.55 14.05 18.50
N TYR A 145 8.36 15.06 17.65
CA TYR A 145 9.15 16.29 17.65
C TYR A 145 8.25 17.50 17.48
N GLY A 146 8.57 18.58 18.16
CA GLY A 146 7.85 19.85 18.08
C GLY A 146 7.84 20.60 19.42
N PRO A 147 7.00 21.63 19.54
CA PRO A 147 6.13 22.17 18.50
C PRO A 147 6.90 23.01 17.47
N PHE A 148 6.54 22.85 16.20
CA PHE A 148 7.13 23.55 15.05
C PHE A 148 6.16 24.57 14.47
N SER A 149 6.73 25.58 13.82
CA SER A 149 6.00 26.54 12.99
C SER A 149 5.87 26.06 11.55
N LEU A 150 4.96 26.63 10.77
CA LEU A 150 4.83 26.28 9.34
C LEU A 150 6.12 26.56 8.56
N ASN A 151 6.81 27.65 8.89
CA ASN A 151 8.11 27.99 8.30
C ASN A 151 9.17 26.93 8.60
N MET A 152 9.19 26.42 9.85
CA MET A 152 10.09 25.36 10.24
C MET A 152 9.75 24.03 9.56
N LEU A 153 8.46 23.68 9.45
CA LEU A 153 8.02 22.49 8.71
C LEU A 153 8.42 22.55 7.24
N LYS A 154 8.23 23.70 6.59
CA LYS A 154 8.69 23.91 5.21
C LYS A 154 10.18 23.67 5.08
N LYS A 155 10.99 24.26 5.97
CA LYS A 155 12.44 24.05 5.99
C LYS A 155 12.81 22.57 6.17
N LEU A 156 12.19 21.87 7.12
CA LEU A 156 12.45 20.44 7.35
C LEU A 156 12.07 19.57 6.15
N PHE A 157 11.02 19.93 5.42
CA PHE A 157 10.58 19.24 4.22
C PHE A 157 11.56 19.46 3.07
N ASP A 158 11.97 20.72 2.85
CA ASP A 158 12.97 21.09 1.84
C ASP A 158 14.32 20.41 2.11
N GLU A 159 14.67 20.19 3.39
CA GLU A 159 15.86 19.45 3.83
C GLU A 159 15.71 17.91 3.78
N ASN A 160 14.57 17.38 3.29
CA ASN A 160 14.23 15.94 3.29
C ASN A 160 14.26 15.28 4.69
N ARG A 161 14.18 16.08 5.76
CA ARG A 161 14.12 15.60 7.15
C ARG A 161 12.74 15.09 7.51
N ILE A 162 11.72 15.61 6.83
CA ILE A 162 10.35 15.11 6.85
C ILE A 162 9.87 14.91 5.41
N ASN A 163 8.80 14.15 5.21
CA ASN A 163 8.21 13.91 3.90
C ASN A 163 6.68 13.92 3.99
N ALA A 164 6.03 13.67 2.86
CA ALA A 164 4.58 13.65 2.74
C ALA A 164 3.88 12.62 3.67
N LYS A 165 4.56 11.52 4.03
CA LYS A 165 4.10 10.47 4.94
C LYS A 165 4.46 10.74 6.41
N THR A 166 5.12 11.85 6.72
CA THR A 166 5.35 12.26 8.11
C THR A 166 4.02 12.59 8.75
N PHE A 167 3.78 12.06 9.96
CA PHE A 167 2.57 12.38 10.71
C PHE A 167 2.67 13.77 11.31
N ILE A 168 1.56 14.49 11.30
CA ILE A 168 1.42 15.82 11.87
C ILE A 168 0.16 15.91 12.73
N PHE A 169 0.27 16.66 13.81
CA PHE A 169 -0.79 16.98 14.74
C PHE A 169 -0.70 18.45 15.15
N THR A 170 -1.84 19.09 15.37
CA THR A 170 -1.93 20.41 15.98
C THR A 170 -3.08 20.39 17.00
N PRO A 171 -2.98 21.14 18.11
CA PRO A 171 -4.10 21.31 19.04
C PRO A 171 -5.39 21.69 18.31
N GLY A 172 -6.47 20.96 18.60
CA GLY A 172 -7.76 21.06 17.91
C GLY A 172 -8.02 19.93 16.90
N MET A 173 -7.02 19.10 16.58
CA MET A 173 -7.22 17.86 15.82
C MET A 173 -7.71 16.71 16.70
N THR A 174 -8.49 15.81 16.12
CA THR A 174 -8.95 14.56 16.76
C THR A 174 -7.93 13.43 16.64
N ASN A 175 -7.08 13.46 15.61
CA ASN A 175 -6.14 12.39 15.31
C ASN A 175 -4.93 12.94 14.53
N TRP A 176 -3.83 12.19 14.59
CA TRP A 176 -2.69 12.39 13.70
C TRP A 176 -3.10 12.12 12.25
N ILE A 177 -2.62 12.96 11.33
CA ILE A 177 -2.81 12.81 9.89
C ILE A 177 -1.46 12.87 9.19
N PHE A 178 -1.38 12.46 7.92
CA PHE A 178 -0.18 12.72 7.15
C PHE A 178 -0.03 14.19 6.79
N LEU A 179 1.23 14.62 6.65
CA LEU A 179 1.54 15.94 6.17
C LEU A 179 0.84 16.22 4.83
N ALA A 180 0.83 15.23 3.93
CA ALA A 180 0.11 15.28 2.65
C ALA A 180 -1.40 15.54 2.77
N ASP A 181 -2.02 15.14 3.89
CA ASP A 181 -3.45 15.29 4.12
C ASP A 181 -3.81 16.64 4.78
N LEU A 182 -2.82 17.52 5.04
CA LEU A 182 -3.10 18.87 5.53
C LEU A 182 -3.92 19.66 4.49
N PRO A 183 -5.01 20.33 4.90
CA PRO A 183 -5.78 21.19 3.99
C PRO A 183 -4.96 22.32 3.36
N ILE A 184 -3.89 22.75 4.05
CA ILE A 184 -2.97 23.80 3.60
C ILE A 184 -1.67 23.26 2.99
N PHE A 185 -1.56 21.94 2.75
CA PHE A 185 -0.35 21.32 2.20
C PHE A 185 0.14 22.01 0.93
N SER A 186 -0.72 22.11 -0.09
CA SER A 186 -0.34 22.71 -1.37
C SER A 186 0.04 24.18 -1.26
N LYS A 187 -0.52 24.89 -0.27
CA LYS A 187 -0.21 26.31 0.00
C LYS A 187 1.17 26.46 0.62
N ILE A 188 1.56 25.56 1.53
CA ILE A 188 2.84 25.63 2.26
C ILE A 188 3.99 25.12 1.39
N PHE A 189 3.81 23.93 0.80
CA PHE A 189 4.87 23.22 0.07
C PHE A 189 4.87 23.52 -1.43
N GLN A 190 3.91 24.32 -1.92
CA GLN A 190 3.79 24.73 -3.32
C GLN A 190 3.80 23.55 -4.30
N MET A 191 3.32 22.39 -3.85
CA MET A 191 3.28 21.15 -4.62
C MET A 191 1.98 20.39 -4.35
N VAL A 192 1.59 19.56 -5.31
CA VAL A 192 0.44 18.67 -5.13
C VAL A 192 0.84 17.54 -4.17
N PRO A 193 0.01 17.18 -3.17
CA PRO A 193 0.27 16.05 -2.31
C PRO A 193 0.49 14.77 -3.13
N PRO A 194 1.55 14.00 -2.87
CA PRO A 194 1.75 12.73 -3.55
C PRO A 194 0.66 11.74 -3.13
N VAL A 195 0.30 10.83 -4.04
CA VAL A 195 -0.66 9.76 -3.74
C VAL A 195 -0.03 8.80 -2.73
N ILE A 196 -0.59 8.76 -1.52
CA ILE A 196 -0.20 7.82 -0.47
C ILE A 196 -1.11 6.60 -0.56
N GLU A 197 -0.52 5.42 -0.81
CA GLU A 197 -1.18 4.12 -0.86
C GLU A 197 -1.94 3.85 0.45
N GLU A 198 -3.14 3.26 0.37
CA GLU A 198 -3.95 2.94 1.57
C GLU A 198 -3.22 2.01 2.56
N VAL A 199 -2.23 1.26 2.08
CA VAL A 199 -1.34 0.41 2.90
C VAL A 199 -0.47 1.24 3.84
N ASP A 200 -0.04 2.43 3.40
CA ASP A 200 0.76 3.35 4.21
C ASP A 200 -0.11 4.14 5.18
N ARG A 201 -1.39 4.38 4.85
CA ARG A 201 -2.37 5.09 5.72
C ARG A 201 -2.81 4.32 6.97
N ARG A 202 -2.12 3.24 7.33
CA ARG A 202 -2.51 2.38 8.45
C ARG A 202 -2.17 3.05 9.79
N VAL A 203 -3.10 3.85 10.28
CA VAL A 203 -3.08 4.51 11.60
C VAL A 203 -3.23 3.49 12.76
N ALA A 204 -3.70 2.28 12.49
CA ALA A 204 -3.94 1.27 13.51
C ALA A 204 -2.95 0.10 13.42
N SER A 205 -2.21 -0.14 14.50
CA SER A 205 -1.39 -1.34 14.61
C SER A 205 -2.28 -2.58 14.58
N ARG A 206 -1.91 -3.55 13.76
CA ARG A 206 -2.61 -4.83 13.69
C ARG A 206 -2.09 -5.73 14.80
N ARG A 207 -2.98 -6.34 15.55
CA ARG A 207 -2.62 -7.39 16.51
C ARG A 207 -2.96 -8.76 15.96
N PRO A 208 -2.16 -9.80 16.27
CA PRO A 208 -2.54 -11.17 16.03
C PRO A 208 -3.93 -11.40 16.64
N PHE A 209 -4.82 -12.02 15.88
CA PHE A 209 -6.20 -12.23 16.31
C PHE A 209 -6.73 -13.47 15.61
N VAL A 210 -6.63 -14.60 16.32
CA VAL A 210 -7.11 -15.89 15.84
C VAL A 210 -8.57 -16.04 16.27
N ALA A 211 -9.47 -15.88 15.31
CA ALA A 211 -10.90 -16.01 15.53
C ALA A 211 -11.54 -16.74 14.36
N LYS A 212 -12.53 -17.58 14.64
CA LYS A 212 -13.36 -18.12 13.57
C LYS A 212 -14.26 -17.01 13.06
N MET A 213 -14.36 -16.90 11.75
CA MET A 213 -15.21 -15.92 11.10
C MET A 213 -16.13 -16.62 10.13
N PHE A 214 -17.40 -16.26 10.20
CA PHE A 214 -18.40 -16.62 9.23
C PHE A 214 -18.73 -15.42 8.38
N PHE A 215 -18.79 -15.59 7.06
CA PHE A 215 -19.13 -14.50 6.15
C PHE A 215 -20.03 -14.97 5.02
N HIS A 216 -20.84 -14.06 4.51
CA HIS A 216 -21.76 -14.33 3.42
C HIS A 216 -21.91 -13.14 2.47
N ASN A 217 -22.27 -13.45 1.22
CA ASN A 217 -22.59 -12.48 0.17
C ASN A 217 -24.07 -12.58 -0.29
N ASN A 218 -24.97 -12.81 0.68
CA ASN A 218 -26.43 -13.00 0.51
C ASN A 218 -26.87 -14.25 -0.29
N ALA A 219 -25.94 -14.99 -0.90
CA ALA A 219 -26.23 -16.23 -1.60
C ALA A 219 -25.56 -17.47 -0.99
N LYS A 220 -24.35 -17.32 -0.43
CA LYS A 220 -23.56 -18.43 0.13
C LYS A 220 -22.89 -18.06 1.44
N PHE A 221 -22.73 -19.06 2.32
CA PHE A 221 -22.09 -18.95 3.62
C PHE A 221 -20.71 -19.60 3.59
N PHE A 222 -19.72 -18.93 4.16
CA PHE A 222 -18.33 -19.36 4.16
C PHE A 222 -17.72 -19.21 5.55
N GLU A 223 -16.75 -20.08 5.85
CA GLU A 223 -15.94 -20.03 7.06
C GLU A 223 -14.50 -19.61 6.71
N GLY A 224 -13.89 -18.82 7.59
CA GLY A 224 -12.48 -18.46 7.52
C GLY A 224 -11.89 -18.23 8.90
N ILE A 225 -10.58 -18.11 8.96
CA ILE A 225 -9.84 -17.83 10.19
C ILE A 225 -9.26 -16.42 10.10
N CYS A 226 -9.64 -15.55 11.02
CA CYS A 226 -8.95 -14.27 11.19
C CYS A 226 -7.52 -14.54 11.65
N ARG A 227 -6.57 -13.83 11.05
CA ARG A 227 -5.14 -13.89 11.43
C ARG A 227 -4.75 -12.69 12.27
N ASP A 228 -5.23 -11.52 11.88
CA ASP A 228 -4.95 -10.25 12.53
C ASP A 228 -6.17 -9.33 12.50
N ILE A 229 -6.20 -8.38 13.42
CA ILE A 229 -7.23 -7.36 13.52
C ILE A 229 -6.66 -5.98 13.85
N SER A 230 -7.33 -4.96 13.36
CA SER A 230 -7.18 -3.55 13.73
C SER A 230 -8.56 -2.89 13.73
N VAL A 231 -8.69 -1.67 14.24
CA VAL A 231 -9.95 -0.89 14.11
C VAL A 231 -10.39 -0.67 12.67
N GLY A 232 -9.48 -0.76 11.70
CA GLY A 232 -9.78 -0.54 10.29
C GLY A 232 -10.16 -1.81 9.52
N GLY A 233 -9.82 -3.00 10.01
CA GLY A 233 -10.04 -4.24 9.26
C GLY A 233 -9.22 -5.41 9.78
N LEU A 234 -9.30 -6.52 9.03
CA LEU A 234 -8.72 -7.81 9.39
C LEU A 234 -8.15 -8.51 8.15
N GLN A 235 -7.27 -9.48 8.38
CA GLN A 235 -6.84 -10.46 7.40
C GLN A 235 -7.50 -11.81 7.69
N VAL A 236 -8.08 -12.42 6.67
CA VAL A 236 -8.75 -13.73 6.73
C VAL A 236 -7.93 -14.75 5.95
N LEU A 237 -7.80 -15.94 6.50
CA LEU A 237 -7.31 -17.13 5.83
C LEU A 237 -8.48 -18.05 5.48
N VAL A 238 -8.48 -18.54 4.25
CA VAL A 238 -9.46 -19.51 3.73
C VAL A 238 -8.75 -20.47 2.77
N SER A 239 -9.26 -21.70 2.63
CA SER A 239 -8.63 -22.69 1.76
C SER A 239 -8.74 -22.35 0.27
N ASN A 240 -9.83 -21.68 -0.12
CA ASN A 240 -10.05 -21.18 -1.47
C ASN A 240 -10.95 -19.95 -1.40
N SER A 241 -10.40 -18.78 -1.70
CA SER A 241 -11.12 -17.51 -1.57
C SER A 241 -12.31 -17.42 -2.53
N PRO A 242 -13.55 -17.33 -2.01
CA PRO A 242 -14.74 -17.25 -2.84
C PRO A 242 -15.12 -15.81 -3.20
N VAL A 243 -14.33 -14.83 -2.77
CA VAL A 243 -14.64 -13.39 -2.84
C VAL A 243 -13.78 -12.67 -3.87
N LYS A 244 -14.28 -11.53 -4.36
CA LYS A 244 -13.54 -10.65 -5.28
C LYS A 244 -13.12 -9.35 -4.60
N VAL A 245 -12.02 -8.77 -5.06
CA VAL A 245 -11.62 -7.42 -4.62
C VAL A 245 -12.73 -6.43 -4.96
N GLY A 246 -13.09 -5.60 -3.99
CA GLY A 246 -14.17 -4.62 -4.09
C GLY A 246 -15.54 -5.11 -3.59
N GLU A 247 -15.71 -6.42 -3.39
CA GLU A 247 -16.96 -7.01 -2.90
C GLU A 247 -17.23 -6.60 -1.45
N ILE A 248 -18.51 -6.38 -1.12
CA ILE A 248 -18.96 -6.12 0.24
C ILE A 248 -19.53 -7.41 0.83
N ILE A 249 -19.01 -7.81 1.98
CA ILE A 249 -19.42 -9.01 2.70
C ILE A 249 -19.89 -8.66 4.11
N SER A 250 -20.85 -9.42 4.60
CA SER A 250 -21.25 -9.42 6.01
C SER A 250 -20.48 -10.50 6.73
N LEU A 251 -19.92 -10.18 7.90
CA LEU A 251 -19.09 -11.08 8.68
C LEU A 251 -19.50 -11.11 10.15
N ASN A 252 -19.37 -12.28 10.75
CA ASN A 252 -19.58 -12.55 12.16
C ASN A 252 -18.33 -13.24 12.73
N VAL A 253 -17.71 -12.60 13.70
CA VAL A 253 -16.40 -12.96 14.23
C VAL A 253 -16.56 -13.52 15.62
N HIS A 254 -16.02 -14.72 15.85
CA HIS A 254 -16.09 -15.49 17.09
C HIS A 254 -14.68 -15.89 17.54
N PRO A 255 -14.03 -15.06 18.36
CA PRO A 255 -12.84 -15.45 19.09
C PRO A 255 -13.18 -16.42 20.24
N GLU A 256 -12.17 -17.05 20.85
CA GLU A 256 -12.36 -17.96 22.00
C GLU A 256 -13.03 -17.26 23.19
N ASN A 257 -12.66 -16.01 23.46
CA ASN A 257 -13.38 -15.18 24.42
C ASN A 257 -14.53 -14.46 23.70
N SER A 258 -15.77 -14.87 24.00
CA SER A 258 -16.99 -14.33 23.41
C SER A 258 -17.21 -12.84 23.68
N GLU A 259 -16.54 -12.25 24.67
CA GLU A 259 -16.57 -10.80 24.94
C GLU A 259 -16.01 -9.96 23.79
N TYR A 260 -15.24 -10.58 22.87
CA TYR A 260 -14.70 -9.92 21.68
C TYR A 260 -15.40 -10.36 20.40
N SER A 261 -16.55 -11.04 20.50
CA SER A 261 -17.37 -11.35 19.33
C SER A 261 -18.03 -10.10 18.79
N PHE A 262 -18.06 -9.96 17.46
CA PHE A 262 -18.72 -8.84 16.80
C PHE A 262 -19.21 -9.19 15.40
N VAL A 263 -20.17 -8.41 14.92
CA VAL A 263 -20.69 -8.46 13.55
C VAL A 263 -20.31 -7.18 12.84
N ALA A 264 -19.90 -7.27 11.58
CA ALA A 264 -19.59 -6.10 10.76
C ALA A 264 -19.94 -6.34 9.29
N SER A 265 -20.02 -5.25 8.53
CA SER A 265 -19.91 -5.28 7.08
C SER A 265 -18.50 -4.85 6.68
N ALA A 266 -17.95 -5.41 5.61
CA ALA A 266 -16.61 -5.07 5.17
C ALA A 266 -16.46 -5.13 3.65
N LYS A 267 -15.56 -4.30 3.12
CA LYS A 267 -15.13 -4.35 1.72
C LYS A 267 -13.84 -5.14 1.61
N VAL A 268 -13.80 -6.11 0.69
CA VAL A 268 -12.57 -6.84 0.34
C VAL A 268 -11.65 -5.91 -0.42
N VAL A 269 -10.41 -5.76 0.04
CA VAL A 269 -9.43 -4.83 -0.57
C VAL A 269 -8.25 -5.53 -1.22
N ARG A 270 -7.98 -6.79 -0.86
CA ARG A 270 -6.86 -7.55 -1.42
C ARG A 270 -7.10 -9.04 -1.28
N LEU A 271 -6.69 -9.82 -2.27
CA LEU A 271 -6.59 -11.28 -2.18
C LEU A 271 -5.15 -11.68 -1.85
N LEU A 272 -4.98 -12.75 -1.06
CA LEU A 272 -3.67 -13.36 -0.81
C LEU A 272 -3.30 -14.29 -1.96
N ASN A 273 -1.99 -14.50 -2.17
CA ASN A 273 -1.49 -15.37 -3.23
C ASN A 273 -2.03 -16.80 -3.09
N GLY A 274 -2.33 -17.42 -4.23
CA GLY A 274 -2.88 -18.78 -4.27
C GLY A 274 -4.29 -18.91 -3.69
N GLY A 275 -5.02 -17.80 -3.51
CA GLY A 275 -6.39 -17.83 -3.00
C GLY A 275 -6.52 -18.21 -1.52
N GLN A 276 -5.41 -18.19 -0.77
CA GLN A 276 -5.34 -18.68 0.62
C GLN A 276 -5.92 -17.71 1.66
N GLY A 277 -6.54 -16.62 1.22
CA GLY A 277 -7.04 -15.58 2.11
C GLY A 277 -7.32 -14.27 1.41
N PHE A 278 -7.74 -13.30 2.19
CA PHE A 278 -7.99 -11.94 1.73
C PHE A 278 -7.89 -10.94 2.88
N SER A 279 -7.68 -9.68 2.54
CA SER A 279 -7.75 -8.56 3.48
C SER A 279 -9.00 -7.76 3.23
N LEU A 280 -9.60 -7.27 4.30
CA LEU A 280 -10.81 -6.47 4.25
C LEU A 280 -10.67 -5.19 5.09
N ILE A 281 -11.51 -4.22 4.76
CA ILE A 281 -11.68 -2.97 5.51
C ILE A 281 -13.13 -2.90 5.98
N PHE A 282 -13.35 -2.59 7.26
CA PHE A 282 -14.69 -2.49 7.81
C PHE A 282 -15.46 -1.30 7.19
N LYS A 283 -16.76 -1.51 7.02
CA LYS A 283 -17.73 -0.54 6.54
C LYS A 283 -18.67 -0.21 7.69
N ASN A 284 -18.59 1.01 8.21
CA ASN A 284 -19.45 1.53 9.28
C ASN A 284 -19.59 0.56 10.46
N LEU A 285 -18.53 0.44 11.28
CA LEU A 285 -18.61 -0.34 12.51
C LEU A 285 -19.66 0.24 13.46
N SER A 286 -20.41 -0.64 14.13
CA SER A 286 -21.28 -0.21 15.23
C SER A 286 -20.43 0.17 16.45
N GLU A 287 -21.03 0.89 17.40
CA GLU A 287 -20.34 1.24 18.65
C GLU A 287 -19.96 0.00 19.44
N GLU A 288 -20.81 -1.04 19.43
CA GLU A 288 -20.54 -2.32 20.10
C GLU A 288 -19.36 -3.04 19.45
N ALA A 289 -19.34 -3.13 18.11
CA ALA A 289 -18.24 -3.77 17.39
C ALA A 289 -16.92 -3.01 17.60
N THR A 290 -16.97 -1.67 17.58
CA THR A 290 -15.82 -0.81 17.84
C THR A 290 -15.28 -1.05 19.26
N ARG A 291 -16.16 -1.13 20.26
CA ARG A 291 -15.78 -1.42 21.65
C ARG A 291 -15.18 -2.81 21.80
N ALA A 292 -15.76 -3.83 21.19
CA ALA A 292 -15.23 -5.19 21.22
C ALA A 292 -13.80 -5.27 20.64
N ILE A 293 -13.57 -4.60 19.51
CA ILE A 293 -12.26 -4.53 18.85
C ILE A 293 -11.26 -3.77 19.74
N ASN A 294 -11.63 -2.59 20.26
CA ASN A 294 -10.73 -1.81 21.12
C ASN A 294 -10.37 -2.55 22.41
N ASN A 295 -11.34 -3.19 23.07
CA ASN A 295 -11.08 -3.99 24.26
C ASN A 295 -10.10 -5.14 23.98
N TYR A 296 -10.18 -5.76 22.80
CA TYR A 296 -9.20 -6.76 22.39
C TYR A 296 -7.81 -6.13 22.16
N LEU A 297 -7.75 -4.98 21.50
CA LEU A 297 -6.52 -4.28 21.20
C LEU A 297 -5.83 -3.67 22.44
N GLU A 298 -6.55 -3.46 23.53
CA GLU A 298 -6.01 -2.92 24.79
C GLU A 298 -5.53 -4.00 25.75
N ARG A 299 -5.82 -5.28 25.48
CA ARG A 299 -5.37 -6.40 26.32
C ARG A 299 -3.85 -6.50 26.26
N VAL A 300 -3.17 -6.04 27.31
CA VAL A 300 -1.73 -6.28 27.57
C VAL A 300 -1.60 -7.58 28.35
#